data_AF-A0A0G4MID0-F1
#
_entry.id   AF-A0A0G4MID0-F1
#
_cell.length_a   1.000
_cell.length_b   1.000
_cell.length_c   1.000
_cell.angle_alpha   90.00
_cell.angle_beta   90.00
_cell.angle_gamma   90.00
#
_symmetry.space_group_name_H-M   'P 1'
#
loop_
_entity.id
_entity.type
_entity.pdbx_description
1 polymer ?
#
loop_
_entity_poly.entity_id
_entity_poly.type
_entity_poly.pdbx_seq_one_letter_code
_entity_poly.pdbx_strand_id
1 'polypeptide(L)'
;MGANLDANGAVDKQTSSRSFFSRFSLPIRTRTRHVADFHVRPNEPHRQYNAGDNVRGSVVLTIVKPVRITHLTVALHGYVRVFKGPAIAERELASPILTSGRSSAQYHGNGYASLFQDEQVLAGEGRLEAAKY
;
A
#
# COMPACT_ATOMS: atom_id res chain seq x y z
N MET A 1 -11.08 21.86 86.19
CA MET A 1 -12.44 21.33 85.91
C MET A 1 -13.04 22.26 84.86
N GLY A 2 -12.89 21.95 83.57
CA GLY A 2 -13.91 21.29 82.74
C GLY A 2 -15.02 22.29 82.36
N ALA A 3 -15.52 22.46 81.15
CA ALA A 3 -15.37 21.85 79.83
C ALA A 3 -16.05 22.78 78.81
N ASN A 4 -15.93 22.43 77.53
CA ASN A 4 -16.63 22.95 76.34
C ASN A 4 -16.03 24.19 75.66
N LEU A 5 -15.57 23.98 74.43
CA LEU A 5 -16.21 24.55 73.24
C LEU A 5 -15.66 23.88 71.97
N ASP A 6 -16.59 23.55 71.09
CA ASP A 6 -16.43 22.79 69.85
C ASP A 6 -15.56 23.51 68.81
N ALA A 7 -14.77 22.74 68.07
CA ALA A 7 -14.27 23.15 66.77
C ALA A 7 -14.26 21.92 65.84
N ASN A 8 -15.39 21.67 65.18
CA ASN A 8 -15.49 20.81 64.01
C ASN A 8 -14.69 21.45 62.88
N GLY A 9 -13.46 20.94 62.67
CA GLY A 9 -12.63 21.27 61.52
C GLY A 9 -13.25 20.74 60.24
N ALA A 10 -13.47 21.65 59.29
CA ALA A 10 -13.95 21.39 57.95
C ALA A 10 -13.04 20.38 57.23
N VAL A 11 -13.63 19.29 56.74
CA VAL A 11 -12.96 18.35 55.82
C VAL A 11 -13.13 18.91 54.42
N ASP A 12 -12.01 19.36 53.84
CA ASP A 12 -11.91 19.90 52.49
C ASP A 12 -12.44 18.94 51.43
N LYS A 13 -13.40 19.42 50.63
CA LYS A 13 -13.83 18.79 49.38
C LYS A 13 -12.77 19.02 48.31
N GLN A 14 -11.83 18.09 48.18
CA GLN A 14 -10.92 18.09 47.02
C GLN A 14 -11.63 17.49 45.80
N THR A 15 -12.29 18.35 45.04
CA THR A 15 -12.80 18.05 43.70
C THR A 15 -11.61 17.90 42.76
N SER A 16 -11.16 16.66 42.54
CA SER A 16 -10.07 16.37 41.61
C SER A 16 -10.52 16.63 40.18
N SER A 17 -10.03 17.74 39.64
CA SER A 17 -10.29 18.20 38.28
C SER A 17 -9.52 17.37 37.25
N ARG A 18 -10.24 16.98 36.20
CA ARG A 18 -9.80 16.95 34.79
C ARG A 18 -8.53 16.16 34.44
N SER A 19 -8.72 15.04 33.75
CA SER A 19 -7.74 14.50 32.79
C SER A 19 -8.48 13.95 31.56
N PHE A 20 -8.67 14.79 30.54
CA PHE A 20 -9.35 14.48 29.28
C PHE A 20 -8.38 14.36 28.08
N PHE A 21 -7.13 13.91 28.24
CA PHE A 21 -6.22 13.78 27.08
C PHE A 21 -5.33 12.53 27.08
N SER A 22 -5.61 11.51 27.89
CA SER A 22 -4.83 10.28 27.93
C SER A 22 -5.32 9.22 26.93
N ARG A 23 -5.23 9.47 25.61
CA ARG A 23 -5.44 8.40 24.60
C ARG A 23 -5.03 8.68 23.15
N PHE A 24 -4.25 9.73 22.88
CA PHE A 24 -3.76 10.01 21.51
C PHE A 24 -2.30 9.63 21.25
N SER A 25 -1.72 8.70 22.00
CA SER A 25 -0.44 8.08 21.60
C SER A 25 -0.71 6.88 20.67
N LEU A 26 -1.21 7.15 19.47
CA LEU A 26 -1.02 6.20 18.37
C LEU A 26 0.49 6.15 18.11
N PRO A 27 1.15 4.98 18.15
CA PRO A 27 2.49 4.87 17.62
C PRO A 27 2.36 5.07 16.12
N ILE A 28 2.49 6.32 15.66
CA ILE A 28 2.76 6.63 14.27
C ILE A 28 4.18 6.12 14.04
N ARG A 29 4.29 4.81 13.87
CA ARG A 29 5.46 4.16 13.33
C ARG A 29 5.49 4.60 11.89
N THR A 30 6.08 5.77 11.65
CA THR A 30 6.55 6.20 10.34
C THR A 30 7.56 5.15 9.90
N ARG A 31 7.06 4.07 9.27
CA ARG A 31 7.90 3.10 8.62
C ARG A 31 8.75 3.91 7.66
N THR A 32 10.04 4.02 7.96
CA THR A 32 11.01 4.78 7.18
C THR A 32 10.99 4.24 5.76
N ARG A 33 10.20 4.86 4.88
CA ARG A 33 10.09 4.39 3.50
C ARG A 33 11.36 4.81 2.79
N HIS A 34 12.17 3.84 2.37
CA HIS A 34 13.32 4.13 1.54
C HIS A 34 12.90 4.70 0.18
N VAL A 35 11.67 4.39 -0.24
CA VAL A 35 10.99 4.90 -1.44
C VAL A 35 9.93 5.92 -1.04
N ALA A 36 10.05 7.16 -1.51
CA ALA A 36 9.02 8.19 -1.30
C ALA A 36 7.86 8.06 -2.29
N ASP A 37 8.14 7.68 -3.53
CA ASP A 37 7.16 7.60 -4.61
C ASP A 37 7.55 6.48 -5.59
N PHE A 38 6.56 5.73 -6.05
CA PHE A 38 6.71 4.66 -7.04
C PHE A 38 5.40 4.51 -7.81
N HIS A 39 5.43 4.88 -9.08
CA HIS A 39 4.26 4.75 -9.96
C HIS A 39 4.68 4.57 -11.42
N VAL A 40 3.79 3.95 -12.19
CA VAL A 40 3.93 3.85 -13.65
C VAL A 40 3.16 5.01 -14.28
N ARG A 41 3.81 5.76 -15.16
CA ARG A 41 3.21 6.84 -15.93
C ARG A 41 3.18 6.46 -17.41
N PRO A 42 2.01 6.11 -17.96
CA PRO A 42 1.85 5.94 -19.40
C PRO A 42 2.14 7.25 -20.14
N ASN A 43 2.69 7.16 -21.35
CA ASN A 43 2.88 8.34 -22.21
C ASN A 43 1.53 8.92 -22.66
N GLU A 44 0.55 8.06 -22.85
CA GLU A 44 -0.81 8.39 -23.30
C GLU A 44 -1.84 7.84 -22.29
N PRO A 45 -2.10 8.55 -21.17
CA PRO A 45 -2.91 8.03 -20.06
C PRO A 45 -4.38 7.75 -20.39
N HIS A 46 -4.93 8.46 -21.38
CA HIS A 46 -6.35 8.35 -21.76
C HIS A 46 -6.56 7.60 -23.07
N ARG A 47 -5.49 7.03 -23.64
CA ARG A 47 -5.61 6.28 -24.89
C ARG A 47 -6.24 4.92 -24.64
N GLN A 48 -7.16 4.56 -25.51
CA GLN A 48 -7.66 3.20 -25.64
C GLN A 48 -6.74 2.44 -26.59
N TYR A 49 -6.19 1.33 -26.12
CA TYR A 49 -5.27 0.49 -26.87
C TYR A 49 -6.02 -0.69 -27.49
N ASN A 50 -5.67 -1.02 -28.73
CA ASN A 50 -6.15 -2.20 -29.43
C ASN A 50 -5.06 -3.28 -29.50
N ALA A 51 -5.45 -4.49 -29.91
CA ALA A 51 -4.50 -5.57 -30.13
C ALA A 51 -3.45 -5.15 -31.17
N GLY A 52 -2.16 -5.29 -30.82
CA GLY A 52 -1.04 -4.86 -31.66
C GLY A 52 -0.55 -3.44 -31.39
N ASP A 53 -1.24 -2.65 -30.56
CA ASP A 53 -0.75 -1.35 -30.17
C ASP A 53 0.43 -1.47 -29.19
N ASN A 54 1.42 -0.58 -29.37
CA ASN A 54 2.55 -0.47 -28.46
C ASN A 54 2.21 0.44 -27.28
N VAL A 55 2.23 -0.11 -26.07
CA VAL A 55 2.09 0.65 -24.82
C VAL A 55 3.45 1.20 -24.41
N ARG A 56 3.55 2.52 -24.21
CA ARG A 56 4.79 3.19 -23.79
C ARG A 56 4.56 4.01 -22.53
N GLY A 57 5.58 4.12 -21.70
CA GLY A 57 5.52 4.85 -20.44
C GLY A 57 6.87 4.94 -19.76
N SER A 58 6.86 5.51 -18.57
CA SER A 58 8.00 5.59 -17.67
C SER A 58 7.61 5.06 -16.30
N VAL A 59 8.54 4.39 -15.62
CA VAL A 59 8.41 4.05 -14.20
C VAL A 59 9.11 5.15 -13.41
N VAL A 60 8.36 5.87 -12.59
CA VAL A 60 8.88 6.97 -11.77
C VAL A 60 9.18 6.43 -10.37
N LEU A 61 10.39 6.68 -9.90
CA LEU A 61 10.85 6.18 -8.60
C LEU A 61 11.60 7.28 -7.85
N THR A 62 11.15 7.62 -6.65
CA THR A 62 11.85 8.58 -5.77
C THR A 62 12.39 7.86 -4.56
N ILE A 63 13.72 7.83 -4.43
CA ILE A 63 14.44 7.18 -3.33
C ILE A 63 14.93 8.22 -2.32
N VAL A 64 14.60 8.01 -1.05
CA VAL A 64 15.01 8.89 0.08
C VAL A 64 16.24 8.33 0.78
N LYS A 65 16.39 7.01 0.81
CA LYS A 65 17.54 6.32 1.41
C LYS A 65 18.05 5.28 0.43
N PRO A 66 19.37 5.12 0.26
CA PRO A 66 19.90 4.18 -0.72
C PRO A 66 19.33 2.75 -0.54
N VAL A 67 18.89 2.13 -1.63
CA VAL A 67 18.27 0.80 -1.65
C VAL A 67 19.07 -0.12 -2.54
N ARG A 68 19.42 -1.31 -2.05
CA ARG A 68 19.92 -2.38 -2.91
C ARG A 68 18.74 -3.09 -3.56
N ILE A 69 18.78 -3.22 -4.87
CA ILE A 69 17.80 -3.95 -5.66
C ILE A 69 18.50 -5.14 -6.33
N THR A 70 17.77 -6.24 -6.47
CA THR A 70 18.22 -7.36 -7.30
C THR A 70 17.81 -7.14 -8.75
N HIS A 71 16.56 -6.75 -8.99
CA HIS A 71 16.04 -6.41 -10.31
C HIS A 71 14.88 -5.41 -10.16
N LEU A 72 14.75 -4.50 -11.11
CA LEU A 72 13.58 -3.66 -11.30
C LEU A 72 12.98 -4.02 -12.66
N THR A 73 11.81 -4.65 -12.62
CA THR A 73 11.08 -5.08 -13.82
C THR A 73 9.72 -4.40 -13.87
N VAL A 74 9.23 -4.16 -15.09
CA VAL A 74 7.87 -3.72 -15.37
C VAL A 74 7.19 -4.82 -16.17
N ALA A 75 5.94 -5.11 -15.85
CA ALA A 75 5.20 -6.14 -16.56
C ALA A 75 3.81 -5.66 -16.96
N LEU A 76 3.44 -5.91 -18.21
CA LEU A 76 2.11 -5.68 -18.74
C LEU A 76 1.35 -7.00 -18.75
N HIS A 77 0.29 -7.07 -17.96
CA HIS A 77 -0.53 -8.27 -17.81
C HIS A 77 -1.96 -7.99 -18.27
N GLY A 78 -2.48 -8.87 -19.12
CA GLY A 78 -3.91 -8.92 -19.46
C GLY A 78 -4.54 -10.15 -18.86
N TYR A 79 -5.65 -10.00 -18.15
CA TYR A 79 -6.43 -11.12 -17.63
C TYR A 79 -7.93 -10.86 -17.76
N VAL A 80 -8.71 -11.93 -17.77
CA VAL A 80 -10.17 -11.88 -17.82
C VAL A 80 -10.73 -12.73 -16.69
N ARG A 81 -11.81 -12.25 -16.07
CA ARG A 81 -12.55 -12.99 -15.06
C ARG A 81 -14.04 -13.00 -15.39
N VAL A 82 -14.59 -14.20 -15.52
CA VAL A 82 -16.01 -14.44 -15.80
C VAL A 82 -16.71 -14.89 -14.52
N PHE A 83 -17.72 -14.14 -14.11
CA PHE A 83 -18.54 -14.47 -12.94
C PHE A 83 -19.90 -15.00 -13.40
N LYS A 84 -20.37 -16.08 -12.74
CA LYS A 84 -21.70 -16.65 -12.98
C LYS A 84 -22.58 -16.40 -11.75
N GLY A 85 -23.34 -15.30 -11.76
CA GLY A 85 -24.29 -14.91 -10.70
C GLY A 85 -24.44 -13.40 -10.56
N PRO A 86 -25.51 -12.90 -9.88
CA PRO A 86 -25.59 -11.48 -9.53
C PRO A 86 -24.41 -11.17 -8.61
N ALA A 87 -23.67 -10.10 -8.93
CA ALA A 87 -22.35 -9.76 -8.39
C ALA A 87 -22.32 -9.63 -6.85
N ILE A 88 -22.25 -10.75 -6.13
CA ILE A 88 -22.17 -10.79 -4.68
C ILE A 88 -20.83 -11.42 -4.28
N ALA A 89 -20.11 -10.64 -3.48
CA ALA A 89 -18.82 -10.88 -2.86
C ALA A 89 -17.63 -10.79 -3.84
N GLU A 90 -17.09 -9.57 -3.94
CA GLU A 90 -15.65 -9.35 -3.96
C GLU A 90 -15.01 -10.14 -2.82
N ARG A 91 -14.83 -11.44 -3.02
CA ARG A 91 -13.90 -12.21 -2.21
C ARG A 91 -12.55 -11.74 -2.72
N GLU A 92 -11.87 -10.96 -1.88
CA GLU A 92 -10.48 -10.53 -2.03
C GLU A 92 -9.62 -11.78 -2.23
N LEU A 93 -9.58 -12.27 -3.45
CA LEU A 93 -8.94 -13.52 -3.82
C LEU A 93 -7.66 -13.16 -4.54
N ALA A 94 -6.58 -13.48 -3.82
CA ALA A 94 -5.17 -13.54 -4.20
C ALA A 94 -4.83 -12.86 -5.52
N SER A 95 -3.99 -11.83 -5.42
CA SER A 95 -3.21 -11.29 -6.53
C SER A 95 -2.77 -12.45 -7.43
N PRO A 96 -3.06 -12.40 -8.73
CA PRO A 96 -2.76 -13.51 -9.60
C PRO A 96 -1.28 -13.86 -9.49
N ILE A 97 -0.98 -15.15 -9.42
CA ILE A 97 0.39 -15.64 -9.36
C ILE A 97 1.04 -15.20 -10.67
N LEU A 98 1.83 -14.13 -10.61
CA LEU A 98 2.60 -13.64 -11.74
C LEU A 98 3.70 -14.68 -11.98
N THR A 99 3.51 -15.53 -12.98
CA THR A 99 4.56 -16.44 -13.44
C THR A 99 5.57 -15.61 -14.21
N SER A 100 6.80 -15.44 -13.74
CA SER A 100 7.80 -14.63 -14.45
C SER A 100 8.01 -15.14 -15.89
N GLY A 101 8.12 -14.22 -16.85
CA GLY A 101 8.34 -14.51 -18.27
C GLY A 101 7.13 -14.30 -19.20
N ARG A 102 7.39 -14.43 -20.51
CA ARG A 102 6.37 -14.34 -21.57
C ARG A 102 5.48 -15.58 -21.53
N SER A 103 4.34 -15.48 -20.87
CA SER A 103 3.38 -16.58 -20.80
C SER A 103 2.27 -16.41 -21.85
N SER A 104 1.94 -17.52 -22.50
CA SER A 104 0.76 -17.63 -23.36
C SER A 104 -0.51 -17.61 -22.52
N ALA A 105 -1.67 -17.40 -23.16
CA ALA A 105 -2.96 -17.44 -22.48
C ALA A 105 -3.13 -18.74 -21.66
N GLN A 106 -3.46 -18.60 -20.39
CA GLN A 106 -3.59 -19.71 -19.45
C GLN A 106 -4.89 -19.58 -18.64
N TYR A 107 -5.68 -20.65 -18.63
CA TYR A 107 -6.85 -20.74 -17.76
C TYR A 107 -6.45 -21.28 -16.39
N HIS A 108 -6.81 -20.55 -15.33
CA HIS A 108 -6.44 -20.87 -13.95
C HIS A 108 -7.63 -21.44 -13.14
N GLY A 109 -8.77 -21.69 -13.78
CA GLY A 109 -9.98 -22.16 -13.12
C GLY A 109 -10.87 -21.03 -12.59
N ASN A 110 -12.08 -21.37 -12.13
CA ASN A 110 -13.03 -20.43 -11.51
C ASN A 110 -13.35 -19.19 -12.37
N GLY A 111 -13.37 -19.35 -13.70
CA GLY A 111 -13.62 -18.26 -14.62
C GLY A 111 -12.48 -17.25 -14.77
N TYR A 112 -11.30 -17.50 -14.18
CA TYR A 112 -10.11 -16.65 -14.31
C TYR A 112 -9.15 -17.18 -15.38
N ALA A 113 -8.78 -16.32 -16.32
CA ALA A 113 -7.81 -16.60 -17.37
C ALA A 113 -6.80 -15.46 -17.52
N SER A 114 -5.52 -15.78 -17.55
CA SER A 114 -4.48 -14.86 -18.04
C SER A 114 -4.47 -14.91 -19.57
N LEU A 115 -4.40 -13.77 -20.23
CA LEU A 115 -4.37 -13.66 -21.69
C LEU A 115 -2.94 -13.51 -22.21
N PHE A 116 -2.17 -12.64 -21.57
CA PHE A 116 -0.80 -12.37 -21.92
C PHE A 116 -0.06 -11.77 -20.73
N GLN A 117 1.25 -11.96 -20.75
CA GLN A 117 2.19 -11.33 -19.86
C GLN A 117 3.43 -10.94 -20.65
N ASP A 118 3.80 -9.67 -20.59
CA ASP A 118 5.04 -9.18 -21.16
C ASP A 118 5.84 -8.47 -20.08
N GLU A 119 7.06 -8.94 -19.83
CA GLU A 119 7.93 -8.46 -18.76
C GLU A 119 9.18 -7.84 -19.36
N GLN A 120 9.52 -6.63 -18.91
CA GLN A 120 10.70 -5.89 -19.31
C GLN A 120 11.55 -5.52 -18.09
N VAL A 121 12.83 -5.88 -18.13
CA VAL A 121 13.80 -5.49 -17.12
C VAL A 121 14.25 -4.06 -17.39
N LEU A 122 14.11 -3.18 -16.40
CA LEU A 122 14.54 -1.78 -16.45
C LEU A 122 15.90 -1.57 -15.77
N ALA A 123 16.15 -2.30 -14.68
CA ALA A 123 17.44 -2.32 -14.01
C ALA A 123 17.74 -3.73 -13.48
N GLY A 124 19.01 -4.15 -13.59
CA GLY A 124 19.51 -5.37 -12.96
C GLY A 124 19.90 -5.15 -11.50
N GLU A 125 20.80 -5.99 -11.01
CA GLU A 125 21.30 -5.91 -9.65
C GLU A 125 22.09 -4.64 -9.43
N GLY A 126 21.87 -3.97 -8.30
CA GLY A 126 22.62 -2.78 -7.98
C GLY A 126 22.11 -2.04 -6.75
N ARG A 127 22.57 -0.80 -6.63
CA ARG A 127 22.17 0.11 -5.57
C ARG A 127 21.60 1.37 -6.18
N LEU A 128 20.38 1.68 -5.81
CA LEU A 128 19.74 2.96 -6.08
C LEU A 128 20.16 3.94 -4.99
N GLU A 129 20.65 5.10 -5.40
CA GLU A 129 20.99 6.19 -4.50
C GLU A 129 19.78 7.08 -4.23
N ALA A 130 19.90 7.97 -3.26
CA ALA A 130 18.83 8.92 -2.96
C ALA A 130 18.68 9.94 -4.10
N ALA A 131 17.73 9.67 -4.99
CA ALA A 131 17.45 10.48 -6.17
C ALA A 131 16.03 10.21 -6.69
N LYS A 132 15.62 11.00 -7.68
CA LYS A 132 14.44 10.76 -8.50
C LYS A 132 14.89 10.18 -9.84
N TYR A 133 14.39 8.99 -10.15
CA TYR A 133 14.60 8.26 -11.40
C TYR A 133 13.33 8.31 -12.25
#